data_AF-A0A959KJT1-F1
#
_entry.id   AF-A0A959KJT1-F1
#
_cell.length_a   1.000
_cell.length_b   1.000
_cell.length_c   1.000
_cell.angle_alpha   90.00
_cell.angle_beta   90.00
_cell.angle_gamma   90.00
#
_symmetry.space_group_name_H-M   'P 1'
#
loop_
_entity.id
_entity.type
_entity.pdbx_description
1 polymer ?
#
loop_
_entity_poly.entity_id
_entity_poly.type
_entity_poly.pdbx_seq_one_letter_code
_entity_poly.pdbx_strand_id
1 'polypeptide(L)'
;MQKDLQSIFGQVTGLDDKSIQFLTQALSKNNLPGFDYLEFKQSLSALAALNMDEVTAFKSAFATAATVGLTKDKLLKTARHYKNVLDQEKKQFDEALQKQMNQRVASKRSEVEKLKQQIVDYQAKIK
;
A
#
# COMPACT_ATOMS: atom_id res chain seq x y z
N MET A 1 -14.03 8.11 -2.69
CA MET A 1 -12.56 8.21 -2.53
C MET A 1 -11.87 6.85 -2.57
N GLN A 2 -12.10 5.92 -1.62
CA GLN A 2 -11.33 4.65 -1.59
C GLN A 2 -11.50 3.78 -2.85
N LYS A 3 -12.73 3.65 -3.37
CA LYS A 3 -13.00 2.95 -4.65
C LYS A 3 -12.32 3.62 -5.85
N ASP A 4 -12.21 4.96 -5.82
CA ASP A 4 -11.59 5.74 -6.89
C ASP A 4 -10.07 5.55 -6.91
N LEU A 5 -9.45 5.44 -5.73
CA LEU A 5 -8.02 5.14 -5.60
C LEU A 5 -7.68 3.74 -6.10
N GLN A 6 -8.54 2.75 -5.85
CA GLN A 6 -8.37 1.41 -6.42
C GLN A 6 -8.48 1.41 -7.94
N SER A 7 -9.38 2.21 -8.52
CA SER A 7 -9.44 2.36 -9.97
C SER A 7 -8.18 3.00 -10.56
N ILE A 8 -7.58 3.97 -9.87
CA ILE A 8 -6.40 4.71 -10.35
C ILE A 8 -5.10 3.93 -10.14
N PHE A 9 -4.97 3.23 -9.02
CA PHE A 9 -3.73 2.56 -8.60
C PHE A 9 -3.81 1.03 -8.62
N GLY A 10 -4.99 0.44 -8.86
CA GLY A 10 -5.19 -1.01 -8.85
C GLY A 10 -4.76 -1.72 -10.14
N GLN A 11 -4.40 -0.99 -11.18
CA GLN A 11 -3.85 -1.57 -12.42
C GLN A 11 -2.34 -1.85 -12.33
N VAL A 12 -1.73 -1.71 -11.14
CA VAL A 12 -0.31 -2.00 -10.95
C VAL A 12 -0.09 -3.51 -11.04
N THR A 13 0.70 -3.92 -12.04
CA THR A 13 1.06 -5.31 -12.27
C THR A 13 1.90 -5.86 -11.12
N GLY A 14 1.54 -7.05 -10.62
CA GLY A 14 2.30 -7.75 -9.58
C GLY A 14 1.84 -7.53 -8.14
N LEU A 15 0.74 -6.81 -7.90
CA LEU A 15 0.10 -6.72 -6.58
C LEU A 15 -1.17 -7.56 -6.53
N ASP A 16 -1.38 -8.28 -5.43
CA ASP A 16 -2.65 -8.94 -5.15
C ASP A 16 -3.71 -7.95 -4.64
N ASP A 17 -4.98 -8.32 -4.74
CA ASP A 17 -6.12 -7.47 -4.37
C ASP A 17 -6.06 -6.97 -2.93
N LYS A 18 -5.55 -7.78 -1.99
CA LYS A 18 -5.45 -7.36 -0.59
C LYS A 18 -4.36 -6.30 -0.45
N SER A 19 -3.21 -6.50 -1.08
CA SER A 19 -2.14 -5.51 -1.09
C SER A 19 -2.61 -4.17 -1.66
N ILE A 20 -3.35 -4.19 -2.78
CA ILE A 20 -3.96 -2.97 -3.37
C ILE A 20 -4.94 -2.34 -2.38
N GLN A 21 -5.80 -3.12 -1.74
CA GLN A 21 -6.76 -2.63 -0.76
C GLN A 21 -6.07 -1.98 0.45
N PHE A 22 -5.02 -2.59 1.00
CA PHE A 22 -4.28 -2.04 2.14
C PHE A 22 -3.61 -0.71 1.78
N LEU A 23 -2.90 -0.66 0.66
CA LEU A 23 -2.19 0.55 0.24
C LEU A 23 -3.17 1.69 -0.10
N THR A 24 -4.24 1.41 -0.84
CA THR A 24 -5.26 2.43 -1.14
C THR A 24 -6.01 2.89 0.09
N GLN A 25 -6.22 2.02 1.09
CA GLN A 25 -6.75 2.40 2.39
C GLN A 25 -5.79 3.32 3.16
N ALA A 26 -4.49 3.01 3.17
CA ALA A 26 -3.49 3.84 3.84
C ALA A 26 -3.43 5.25 3.23
N LEU A 27 -3.47 5.35 1.89
CA LEU A 27 -3.57 6.62 1.19
C LEU A 27 -4.85 7.38 1.57
N SER A 28 -6.01 6.71 1.53
CA SER A 28 -7.29 7.34 1.87
C SER A 28 -7.36 7.81 3.33
N LYS A 29 -6.74 7.09 4.26
CA LYS A 29 -6.67 7.50 5.67
C LYS A 29 -5.79 8.73 5.89
N ASN A 30 -4.81 8.93 5.03
CA ASN A 30 -3.88 10.05 5.08
C ASN A 30 -4.20 11.13 4.04
N ASN A 31 -5.44 11.17 3.54
CA ASN A 31 -5.88 12.18 2.57
C ASN A 31 -5.78 13.58 3.17
N LEU A 32 -5.25 14.53 2.41
CA LEU A 32 -5.15 15.90 2.85
C LEU A 32 -6.43 16.67 2.48
N PRO A 33 -6.75 17.76 3.20
CA PRO A 33 -7.90 18.58 2.86
C PRO A 33 -7.66 19.43 1.61
N GLY A 34 -8.70 19.57 0.80
CA GLY A 34 -8.71 20.38 -0.42
C GLY A 34 -8.14 19.66 -1.64
N PHE A 35 -7.94 20.39 -2.73
CA PHE A 35 -7.41 19.81 -3.96
C PHE A 35 -5.91 19.52 -3.81
N ASP A 36 -5.53 18.24 -3.87
CA ASP A 36 -4.17 17.76 -3.70
C ASP A 36 -3.73 16.80 -4.84
N TYR A 37 -2.69 16.00 -4.60
CA TYR A 37 -2.17 15.05 -5.58
C TYR A 37 -3.17 13.94 -5.94
N LEU A 38 -3.97 13.46 -4.98
CA LEU A 38 -4.96 12.41 -5.23
C LEU A 38 -6.12 12.93 -6.08
N GLU A 39 -6.64 14.12 -5.80
CA GLU A 39 -7.67 14.77 -6.62
C GLU A 39 -7.13 15.13 -8.01
N PHE A 40 -5.85 15.52 -8.10
CA PHE A 40 -5.19 15.74 -9.38
C PHE A 40 -5.13 14.45 -10.22
N LYS A 41 -4.69 13.34 -9.63
CA LYS A 41 -4.67 12.03 -10.32
C LYS A 41 -6.07 11.54 -10.69
N GLN A 42 -7.09 11.79 -9.85
CA GLN A 42 -8.49 11.51 -10.18
C GLN A 42 -8.96 12.33 -11.39
N SER A 43 -8.64 13.62 -11.42
CA SER A 43 -8.97 14.50 -12.54
C SER A 43 -8.31 14.05 -13.83
N LEU A 44 -7.04 13.62 -13.78
CA LEU A 44 -6.36 13.05 -14.94
C LEU A 44 -7.04 11.78 -15.45
N SER A 45 -7.44 10.88 -14.55
CA SER A 45 -8.16 9.66 -14.91
C SER A 45 -9.49 9.97 -15.60
N ALA A 46 -10.25 10.92 -15.07
CA ALA A 46 -11.51 11.36 -15.66
C ALA A 46 -11.31 11.97 -17.06
N LEU A 47 -10.28 12.79 -17.25
CA LEU A 47 -9.95 13.38 -18.54
C LEU A 47 -9.46 12.35 -19.57
N ALA A 48 -8.68 11.36 -19.12
CA ALA A 48 -8.25 10.25 -19.98
C ALA A 48 -9.46 9.41 -20.44
N ALA A 49 -10.45 9.20 -19.58
CA ALA A 49 -11.69 8.50 -19.93
C ALA A 49 -12.52 9.24 -21.00
N LEU A 50 -12.28 10.55 -21.20
CA LEU A 50 -12.88 11.35 -22.27
C LEU A 50 -12.06 11.29 -23.58
N ASN A 51 -11.08 10.38 -23.68
CA ASN A 51 -10.14 10.27 -24.81
C ASN A 51 -9.33 11.55 -25.05
N MET A 52 -9.11 12.36 -24.01
CA MET A 52 -8.26 13.53 -24.11
C MET A 52 -6.79 13.09 -24.12
N ASP A 53 -5.98 13.69 -25.00
CA ASP A 53 -4.55 13.38 -25.06
C ASP A 53 -3.87 13.75 -23.73
N GLU A 54 -2.78 13.04 -23.41
CA GLU A 54 -2.11 13.16 -22.12
C GLU A 54 -1.66 14.60 -21.84
N VAL A 55 -1.04 15.27 -22.80
CA VAL A 55 -0.50 16.63 -22.61
C VAL A 55 -1.63 17.61 -22.30
N THR A 56 -2.73 17.53 -23.03
CA THR A 56 -3.92 18.35 -22.79
C THR A 56 -4.59 17.98 -21.47
N ALA A 57 -4.70 16.70 -21.13
CA ALA A 57 -5.23 16.24 -19.83
C ALA A 57 -4.46 16.82 -18.66
N PHE A 58 -3.13 16.78 -18.71
CA PHE A 58 -2.27 17.36 -17.69
C PHE A 58 -2.45 18.88 -17.56
N LYS A 59 -2.45 19.61 -18.69
CA LYS A 59 -2.62 21.07 -18.68
C LYS A 59 -4.00 21.47 -18.17
N SER A 60 -5.06 20.80 -18.64
CA SER A 60 -6.45 21.09 -18.25
C SER A 60 -6.69 20.76 -16.78
N ALA A 61 -6.26 19.59 -16.30
CA ALA A 61 -6.38 19.24 -14.87
C ALA A 61 -5.64 20.25 -13.99
N PHE A 62 -4.44 20.66 -14.39
CA PHE A 62 -3.65 21.61 -13.61
C PHE A 62 -4.27 23.02 -13.63
N ALA A 63 -4.75 23.48 -14.78
CA ALA A 63 -5.43 24.77 -14.91
C ALA A 63 -6.68 24.83 -14.02
N THR A 64 -7.53 23.79 -14.06
CA THR A 64 -8.70 23.69 -13.20
C THR A 64 -8.31 23.67 -11.71
N ALA A 65 -7.34 22.84 -11.35
CA ALA A 65 -6.85 22.73 -9.98
C ALA A 65 -6.24 24.04 -9.44
N ALA A 66 -5.58 24.82 -10.31
CA ALA A 66 -5.00 26.10 -9.94
C ALA A 66 -6.07 27.12 -9.52
N THR A 67 -7.28 27.08 -10.10
CA THR A 67 -8.38 27.96 -9.71
C THR A 67 -8.86 27.71 -8.27
N VAL A 68 -8.65 26.49 -7.75
CA VAL A 68 -8.99 26.09 -6.37
C VAL A 68 -7.76 26.04 -5.45
N GLY A 69 -6.66 26.70 -5.84
CA GLY A 69 -5.48 26.90 -5.00
C GLY A 69 -4.44 25.78 -5.04
N LEU A 70 -4.47 24.89 -6.04
CA LEU A 70 -3.35 23.98 -6.29
C LEU A 70 -2.21 24.75 -6.96
N THR A 71 -1.01 24.69 -6.37
CA THR A 71 0.22 25.17 -7.00
C THR A 71 1.12 23.99 -7.32
N LYS A 72 2.12 24.19 -8.19
CA LYS A 72 3.14 23.17 -8.47
C LYS A 72 3.86 22.71 -7.19
N ASP A 73 4.18 23.66 -6.30
CA ASP A 73 4.82 23.34 -5.03
C ASP A 73 3.90 22.51 -4.12
N LYS A 74 2.63 22.91 -3.98
CA LYS A 74 1.63 22.15 -3.22
C LYS A 74 1.47 20.74 -3.78
N LEU A 75 1.37 20.59 -5.09
CA LEU A 75 1.25 19.29 -5.77
C LEU A 75 2.46 18.38 -5.48
N LEU A 76 3.68 18.91 -5.56
CA LEU A 76 4.89 18.15 -5.23
C LEU A 76 4.98 17.81 -3.74
N LYS A 77 4.55 18.73 -2.87
CA LYS A 77 4.52 18.52 -1.42
C LYS A 77 3.54 17.41 -1.04
N THR A 78 2.33 17.43 -1.60
CA THR A 78 1.29 16.43 -1.33
C THR A 78 1.67 15.08 -1.96
N ALA A 79 2.29 15.06 -3.14
CA ALA A 79 2.84 13.83 -3.72
C ALA A 79 3.91 13.18 -2.81
N ARG A 80 4.83 13.98 -2.26
CA ARG A 80 5.83 13.50 -1.29
C ARG A 80 5.20 12.98 0.00
N HIS A 81 4.12 13.62 0.48
CA HIS A 81 3.36 13.13 1.63
C HIS A 81 2.84 11.71 1.39
N TYR A 82 2.15 11.47 0.27
CA TYR A 82 1.64 10.13 -0.04
C TYR A 82 2.74 9.09 -0.28
N LYS A 83 3.88 9.51 -0.87
CA LYS A 83 5.06 8.64 -0.95
C LYS A 83 5.54 8.22 0.45
N ASN A 84 5.67 9.17 1.36
CA ASN A 84 6.11 8.88 2.73
C ASN A 84 5.14 7.95 3.47
N VAL A 85 3.82 8.09 3.24
CA VAL A 85 2.81 7.16 3.78
C VAL A 85 3.08 5.74 3.29
N LEU A 86 3.32 5.56 1.98
CA LEU A 86 3.63 4.24 1.42
C LEU A 86 4.97 3.68 1.93
N ASP A 87 5.98 4.53 2.12
CA ASP A 87 7.28 4.13 2.69
C ASP A 87 7.12 3.65 4.15
N GLN A 88 6.23 4.28 4.92
CA GLN A 88 5.89 3.83 6.28
C GLN A 88 5.14 2.50 6.29
N GLU A 89 4.15 2.33 5.42
CA GLU A 89 3.43 1.06 5.27
C GLU A 89 4.37 -0.08 4.87
N LYS A 90 5.30 0.18 3.94
CA LYS A 90 6.35 -0.77 3.58
C LYS A 90 7.18 -1.19 4.80
N LYS A 91 7.62 -0.23 5.61
CA LYS A 91 8.41 -0.54 6.82
C LYS A 91 7.62 -1.39 7.81
N GLN A 92 6.35 -1.04 8.07
CA GLN A 92 5.49 -1.82 8.96
C GLN A 92 5.25 -3.24 8.45
N PHE A 93 5.07 -3.39 7.13
CA PHE A 93 4.95 -4.69 6.49
C PHE A 93 6.22 -5.54 6.65
N ASP A 94 7.40 -4.96 6.39
CA ASP A 94 8.69 -5.64 6.53
C ASP A 94 8.90 -6.11 8.00
N GLU A 95 8.57 -5.27 8.98
CA GLU A 95 8.62 -5.61 10.40
C GLU A 95 7.65 -6.73 10.78
N ALA A 96 6.40 -6.66 10.31
CA ALA A 96 5.38 -7.68 10.54
C ALA A 96 5.78 -9.03 9.92
N LEU A 97 6.34 -9.00 8.71
CA LEU A 97 6.83 -10.18 8.02
C LEU A 97 7.98 -10.85 8.79
N GLN A 98 8.97 -10.06 9.23
CA GLN A 98 10.08 -10.57 10.03
C GLN A 98 9.58 -11.21 11.33
N LYS A 99 8.62 -10.57 12.01
CA LYS A 99 8.00 -11.11 13.22
C LYS A 99 7.30 -12.44 12.96
N GLN A 100 6.52 -12.53 11.88
CA GLN A 100 5.81 -13.75 11.49
C GLN A 100 6.78 -14.90 11.15
N MET A 101 7.88 -14.59 10.46
CA MET A 101 8.94 -15.57 10.18
C MET A 101 9.57 -16.10 11.47
N ASN A 102 9.96 -15.19 12.37
CA ASN A 102 10.57 -15.56 13.65
C ASN A 102 9.63 -16.43 14.50
N GLN A 103 8.34 -16.08 14.55
CA GLN A 103 7.33 -16.87 15.25
C GLN A 103 7.19 -18.28 14.64
N ARG A 104 7.08 -18.39 13.31
CA ARG A 104 6.99 -19.69 12.63
C ARG A 104 8.22 -20.57 12.88
N VAL A 105 9.42 -19.99 12.83
CA VAL A 105 10.66 -20.71 13.12
C VAL A 105 10.70 -21.16 14.58
N ALA A 106 10.33 -20.29 15.52
CA ALA A 106 10.29 -20.63 16.94
C ALA A 106 9.29 -21.75 17.24
N SER A 107 8.08 -21.69 16.67
CA SER A 107 7.07 -22.74 16.82
C SER A 107 7.57 -24.09 16.27
N LYS A 108 8.18 -24.10 15.08
CA LYS A 108 8.76 -25.33 14.51
C LYS A 108 9.89 -25.89 15.36
N ARG A 109 10.76 -25.05 15.93
CA ARG A 109 11.82 -25.49 16.85
C ARG A 109 11.23 -26.13 18.11
N SER A 110 10.23 -25.50 18.71
CA SER A 110 9.54 -26.06 19.89
C SER A 110 8.87 -27.41 19.58
N GLU A 111 8.30 -27.56 18.39
CA GLU A 111 7.69 -28.82 17.94
C GLU A 111 8.74 -29.92 17.78
N VAL A 112 9.90 -29.61 17.19
CA VAL A 112 11.03 -30.55 17.08
C VAL A 112 11.50 -31.02 18.45
N GLU A 113 11.68 -30.11 19.43
CA GLU A 113 12.11 -30.49 20.77
C GLU A 113 11.07 -31.36 21.49
N LYS A 114 9.78 -31.05 21.32
CA LYS A 114 8.70 -31.89 21.85
C LYS A 114 8.72 -33.29 21.24
N LEU A 115 8.89 -33.40 19.92
CA LEU A 115 8.98 -34.68 19.23
C LEU A 115 10.20 -35.49 19.68
N LYS A 116 11.36 -34.85 19.88
CA LYS A 116 12.55 -35.50 20.43
C LYS A 116 12.29 -36.07 21.82
N GLN A 117 11.65 -35.30 22.70
CA GLN A 117 11.30 -35.79 24.03
C GLN A 117 10.35 -36.99 23.96
N GLN A 118 9.33 -36.93 23.11
CA GLN A 118 8.42 -38.05 22.90
C GLN A 118 9.12 -39.29 22.38
N ILE A 119 10.10 -39.16 21.49
CA ILE A 119 10.92 -40.30 21.01
C ILE A 119 11.66 -40.95 22.19
N VAL A 120 12.29 -40.16 23.06
CA VAL A 120 13.00 -40.67 24.24
C VAL A 120 12.03 -41.38 25.19
N ASP A 121 10.87 -40.77 25.46
CA ASP A 121 9.86 -41.34 26.34
C ASP A 121 9.29 -42.67 25.79
N TYR A 122 9.10 -42.77 24.47
CA TYR A 122 8.66 -44.01 23.82
C TYR A 122 9.76 -45.08 23.82
N GLN A 123 11.02 -44.71 23.59
CA GLN A 123 12.15 -45.64 23.69
C GLN A 123 12.28 -46.22 25.10
N ALA A 124 12.06 -45.41 26.15
CA ALA A 124 12.10 -45.87 27.53
C ALA A 124 10.99 -46.88 27.86
N LYS A 125 9.83 -46.81 27.20
CA LYS A 125 8.69 -47.73 27.40
C LYS A 125 8.84 -49.08 26.68
N ILE A 126 9.79 -49.19 25.75
CA ILE A 126 10.06 -50.41 24.98
C ILE A 126 11.11 -51.30 25.66
N LYS A 127 11.89 -50.75 26.61
CA LYS A 127 12.77 -51.50 27.51
C LYS A 127 12.00 -52.01 28.72
#